data_AF-A0A0L8GZL9-F1
#
_entry.id   AF-A0A0L8GZL9-F1
#
_cell.length_a   1.000
_cell.length_b   1.000
_cell.length_c   1.000
_cell.angle_alpha   90.00
_cell.angle_beta   90.00
_cell.angle_gamma   90.00
#
_symmetry.space_group_name_H-M   'P 1'
#
loop_
_entity.id
_entity.type
_entity.pdbx_description
1 polymer ?
#
loop_
_entity_poly.entity_id
_entity_poly.type
_entity_poly.pdbx_seq_one_letter_code
_entity_poly.pdbx_strand_id
1 'polypeptide(L)'
;ILGFRRTPLTVGRYLNLQTEVIPVASSRLLDTFFNKDNNTCFYGKCYYCKGKESGVCAQKTTLEGTIVLWISHKMQLYRHPWGRTYIDNKLAKWETDSKFCDKVLQTDMYKLGIRLLDIIDTSVFDYIIGNADRHHYETFHEFPDSMVIMLDNGKSFGNPYHDEYSILAPLYQCCKIRQSTYDQLKMLKNGILSKVLEAVLLFDPISPILNKFHLRAIDRRLHQLLTTIDNCVKEQGMPNVIISEEKLIPEKHVET
;
A
#
# COMPACT_ATOMS: atom_id res chain seq x y z
N ILE A 1 -1.20 -7.46 11.30
CA ILE A 1 0.05 -6.96 11.94
C ILE A 1 -0.07 -5.49 12.31
N LEU A 2 -0.25 -4.57 11.36
CA LEU A 2 -0.41 -3.13 11.64
C LEU A 2 -1.83 -2.71 12.10
N GLY A 3 -2.78 -3.64 12.17
CA GLY A 3 -4.15 -3.34 12.62
C GLY A 3 -5.08 -2.72 11.57
N PHE A 4 -4.59 -2.27 10.41
CA PHE A 4 -5.39 -1.55 9.42
C PHE A 4 -6.57 -2.33 8.83
N ARG A 5 -6.35 -3.58 8.36
CA ARG A 5 -7.38 -4.44 7.72
C ARG A 5 -8.07 -3.80 6.51
N ARG A 6 -7.33 -3.06 5.68
CA ARG A 6 -7.85 -2.30 4.51
C ARG A 6 -7.36 -2.82 3.15
N THR A 7 -6.62 -3.92 3.14
CA THR A 7 -6.18 -4.61 1.93
C THR A 7 -7.10 -5.80 1.66
N PRO A 8 -7.41 -6.15 0.40
CA PRO A 8 -8.13 -7.37 0.08
C PRO A 8 -7.36 -8.61 0.56
N LEU A 9 -8.09 -9.67 0.88
CA LEU A 9 -7.49 -10.96 1.22
C LEU A 9 -6.69 -11.46 0.02
N THR A 10 -5.47 -11.91 0.30
CA THR A 10 -4.48 -12.23 -0.72
C THR A 10 -3.72 -13.48 -0.29
N VAL A 11 -3.49 -14.41 -1.21
CA VAL A 11 -2.75 -15.66 -0.96
C VAL A 11 -1.86 -16.00 -2.14
N GLY A 12 -0.67 -16.53 -1.86
CA GLY A 12 0.17 -17.14 -2.87
C GLY A 12 -0.39 -18.46 -3.39
N ARG A 13 -0.20 -18.73 -4.69
CA ARG A 13 -0.60 -19.99 -5.31
C ARG A 13 0.29 -20.38 -6.49
N TYR A 14 0.64 -21.65 -6.55
CA TYR A 14 1.16 -22.28 -7.77
C TYR A 14 0.00 -22.73 -8.66
N LEU A 15 0.00 -22.30 -9.91
CA LEU A 15 -1.02 -22.57 -10.93
C LEU A 15 -0.43 -23.39 -12.06
N ASN A 16 -1.11 -24.45 -12.48
CA ASN A 16 -0.77 -25.14 -13.71
C ASN A 16 -1.46 -24.47 -14.91
N LEU A 17 -0.67 -23.82 -15.76
CA LEU A 17 -1.17 -23.06 -16.90
C LEU A 17 -1.96 -23.92 -17.89
N GLN A 18 -1.58 -25.19 -18.09
CA GLN A 18 -2.22 -26.07 -19.07
C GLN A 18 -3.55 -26.64 -18.59
N THR A 19 -3.69 -26.88 -17.29
CA THR A 19 -4.91 -27.51 -16.75
C THR A 19 -5.87 -26.52 -16.10
N GLU A 20 -5.38 -25.37 -15.64
CA GLU A 20 -6.19 -24.43 -14.85
C GLU A 20 -6.44 -23.09 -15.54
N VAL A 21 -5.54 -22.65 -16.44
CA VAL A 21 -5.65 -21.32 -17.08
C VAL A 21 -6.08 -21.45 -18.53
N ILE A 22 -5.32 -22.15 -19.36
CA ILE A 22 -5.60 -22.31 -20.80
C ILE A 22 -7.03 -22.82 -21.08
N PRO A 23 -7.55 -23.85 -20.37
CA PRO A 23 -8.89 -24.39 -20.69
C PRO A 23 -10.05 -23.42 -20.47
N VAL A 24 -9.86 -22.40 -19.62
CA VAL A 24 -10.91 -21.43 -19.23
C VAL A 24 -10.55 -19.99 -19.64
N ALA A 25 -9.43 -19.79 -20.35
CA ALA A 25 -8.96 -18.49 -20.78
C ALA A 25 -9.82 -17.94 -21.93
N SER A 26 -10.01 -16.61 -21.93
CA SER A 26 -10.58 -15.92 -23.09
C SER A 26 -9.69 -16.09 -24.32
N SER A 27 -10.28 -16.06 -25.53
CA SER A 27 -9.52 -16.11 -26.80
C SER A 27 -8.41 -15.06 -26.86
N ARG A 28 -8.71 -13.83 -26.38
CA ARG A 28 -7.73 -12.74 -26.31
C ARG A 28 -6.49 -13.07 -25.48
N LEU A 29 -6.63 -13.85 -24.41
CA LEU A 29 -5.50 -14.30 -23.60
C LEU A 29 -4.80 -15.51 -24.23
N LEU A 30 -5.57 -16.46 -24.78
CA LEU A 30 -5.05 -17.65 -25.47
C LEU A 30 -4.09 -17.30 -26.62
N ASP A 31 -4.42 -16.29 -27.40
CA ASP A 31 -3.59 -15.79 -28.52
C ASP A 31 -2.21 -15.26 -28.08
N THR A 32 -1.99 -15.12 -26.77
CA THR A 32 -0.72 -14.64 -26.20
C THR A 32 0.17 -15.75 -25.66
N PHE A 33 -0.30 -17.00 -25.62
CA PHE A 33 0.49 -18.13 -25.17
C PHE A 33 1.53 -18.54 -26.22
N PHE A 34 2.71 -18.94 -25.75
CA PHE A 34 3.78 -19.47 -26.58
C PHE A 34 4.68 -20.39 -25.75
N ASN A 35 5.43 -21.26 -26.43
CA ASN A 35 6.46 -22.08 -25.80
C ASN A 35 7.83 -21.43 -25.96
N LYS A 36 8.64 -21.46 -24.89
CA LYS A 36 10.04 -21.03 -24.89
C LYS A 36 10.83 -21.97 -23.98
N ASP A 37 11.87 -22.62 -24.51
CA ASP A 37 12.76 -23.50 -23.74
C ASP A 37 12.01 -24.57 -22.92
N ASN A 38 10.99 -25.20 -23.53
CA ASN A 38 10.10 -26.19 -22.91
C ASN A 38 9.23 -25.66 -21.75
N ASN A 39 9.10 -24.34 -21.63
CA ASN A 39 8.20 -23.67 -20.70
C ASN A 39 6.99 -23.10 -21.43
N THR A 40 5.83 -23.21 -20.78
CA THR A 40 4.58 -22.53 -21.17
C THR A 40 4.68 -21.08 -20.72
N CYS A 41 4.61 -20.15 -21.66
CA CYS A 41 4.69 -18.72 -21.40
C CYS A 41 3.47 -18.00 -21.98
N PHE A 42 3.19 -16.81 -21.46
CA PHE A 42 2.22 -15.89 -22.06
C PHE A 42 2.63 -14.45 -21.76
N TYR A 43 2.23 -13.52 -22.63
CA TYR A 43 2.51 -12.09 -22.42
C TYR A 43 1.25 -11.27 -22.13
N GLY A 44 0.03 -11.80 -22.34
CA GLY A 44 -1.20 -11.07 -22.03
C GLY A 44 -1.41 -9.81 -22.88
N LYS A 45 -2.38 -8.97 -22.47
CA LYS A 45 -2.69 -7.69 -23.15
C LYS A 45 -2.86 -6.59 -22.11
N CYS A 46 -1.77 -5.91 -21.81
CA CYS A 46 -1.66 -4.85 -20.80
C CYS A 46 -0.66 -3.76 -21.25
N TYR A 47 -0.53 -2.68 -20.48
CA TYR A 47 0.34 -1.54 -20.81
C TYR A 47 1.82 -1.92 -21.04
N TYR A 48 2.37 -2.87 -20.26
CA TYR A 48 3.76 -3.34 -20.38
C TYR A 48 3.92 -4.65 -21.16
N CYS A 49 2.82 -5.21 -21.68
CA CYS A 49 2.79 -6.47 -22.39
C CYS A 49 3.13 -6.24 -23.87
N LYS A 50 4.43 -6.17 -24.19
CA LYS A 50 4.97 -5.77 -25.51
C LYS A 50 5.18 -6.93 -26.49
N GLY A 51 4.88 -8.16 -26.08
CA GLY A 51 5.07 -9.36 -26.90
C GLY A 51 5.84 -10.42 -26.15
N LYS A 52 6.41 -11.38 -26.88
CA LYS A 52 7.11 -12.54 -26.29
C LYS A 52 8.31 -12.16 -25.42
N GLU A 53 8.94 -11.03 -25.70
CA GLU A 53 10.08 -10.49 -24.95
C GLU A 53 9.71 -9.99 -23.55
N SER A 54 8.45 -9.60 -23.35
CA SER A 54 7.88 -9.23 -22.04
C SER A 54 7.11 -10.36 -21.36
N GLY A 55 7.11 -11.55 -21.97
CA GLY A 55 6.30 -12.67 -21.52
C GLY A 55 6.76 -13.24 -20.17
N VAL A 56 5.79 -13.71 -19.40
CA VAL A 56 6.02 -14.48 -18.17
C VAL A 56 6.03 -15.96 -18.53
N CYS A 57 7.04 -16.68 -18.07
CA CYS A 57 7.22 -18.11 -18.32
C CYS A 57 7.08 -18.91 -17.03
N ALA A 58 6.26 -19.96 -17.08
CA ALA A 58 6.17 -20.95 -16.02
C ALA A 58 7.46 -21.79 -15.93
N GLN A 59 7.64 -22.50 -14.81
CA GLN A 59 8.55 -23.64 -14.77
C GLN A 59 7.83 -24.87 -15.33
N LYS A 60 8.18 -25.26 -16.57
CA LYS A 60 7.41 -26.18 -17.41
C LYS A 60 5.98 -25.66 -17.62
N THR A 61 5.07 -26.00 -16.71
CA THR A 61 3.66 -25.59 -16.75
C THR A 61 3.20 -24.89 -15.47
N THR A 62 4.01 -24.92 -14.41
CA THR A 62 3.65 -24.38 -13.10
C THR A 62 4.16 -22.95 -12.95
N LEU A 63 3.25 -22.02 -12.68
CA LEU A 63 3.56 -20.62 -12.47
C LEU A 63 3.15 -20.21 -11.05
N GLU A 64 4.09 -19.58 -10.34
CA GLU A 64 3.79 -18.92 -9.07
C GLU A 64 3.05 -17.61 -9.31
N GLY A 65 2.01 -17.35 -8.53
CA GLY A 65 1.25 -16.11 -8.61
C GLY A 65 0.55 -15.77 -7.31
N THR A 66 -0.08 -14.60 -7.31
CA THR A 66 -0.87 -14.11 -6.19
C THR A 66 -2.34 -14.07 -6.58
N ILE A 67 -3.20 -14.64 -5.74
CA ILE A 67 -4.66 -14.58 -5.89
C ILE A 67 -5.20 -13.55 -4.90
N VAL A 68 -5.85 -12.52 -5.43
CA VAL A 68 -6.47 -11.44 -4.65
C VAL A 68 -7.98 -11.64 -4.68
N LEU A 69 -8.62 -11.67 -3.51
CA LEU A 69 -10.06 -11.77 -3.41
C LEU A 69 -10.71 -10.53 -4.03
N TRP A 70 -11.60 -10.77 -4.99
CA TRP A 70 -12.31 -9.71 -5.69
C TRP A 70 -13.25 -8.96 -4.75
N ILE A 71 -13.20 -7.63 -4.78
CA ILE A 71 -14.12 -6.79 -4.01
C ILE A 71 -15.37 -6.52 -4.86
N SER A 72 -16.54 -6.93 -4.37
CA SER A 72 -17.82 -6.85 -5.11
C SER A 72 -18.51 -5.48 -5.07
N HIS A 73 -17.95 -4.52 -4.35
CA HIS A 73 -18.54 -3.18 -4.20
C HIS A 73 -17.96 -2.21 -5.23
N LYS A 74 -18.76 -1.21 -5.62
CA LYS A 74 -18.28 -0.14 -6.49
C LYS A 74 -17.34 0.77 -5.72
N MET A 75 -16.19 1.06 -6.31
CA MET A 75 -15.20 1.96 -5.73
C MET A 75 -15.36 3.38 -6.26
N GLN A 76 -15.18 4.35 -5.38
CA GLN A 76 -14.98 5.74 -5.75
C GLN A 76 -13.47 6.03 -5.75
N LEU A 77 -12.96 6.44 -6.91
CA LEU A 77 -11.55 6.76 -7.11
C LEU A 77 -11.30 8.25 -6.82
N TYR A 78 -10.22 8.54 -6.09
CA TYR A 78 -9.75 9.89 -5.81
C TYR A 78 -8.27 10.03 -6.19
N ARG A 79 -7.89 11.21 -6.67
CA ARG A 79 -6.48 11.55 -6.87
C ARG A 79 -5.81 11.78 -5.52
N HIS A 80 -4.65 11.17 -5.30
CA HIS A 80 -3.89 11.35 -4.08
C HIS A 80 -3.28 12.76 -4.02
N PRO A 81 -3.46 13.54 -2.93
CA PRO A 81 -2.93 14.92 -2.86
C PRO A 81 -1.40 14.98 -2.95
N TRP A 82 -0.72 13.96 -2.42
CA TRP A 82 0.73 13.75 -2.54
C TRP A 82 1.12 12.86 -3.73
N GLY A 83 0.26 12.74 -4.74
CA GLY A 83 0.58 11.99 -5.95
C GLY A 83 1.80 12.57 -6.68
N ARG A 84 2.69 11.71 -7.17
CA ARG A 84 3.84 12.11 -7.99
C ARG A 84 3.40 12.59 -9.37
N THR A 85 4.31 13.27 -10.09
CA THR A 85 4.04 13.80 -11.43
C THR A 85 4.17 12.75 -12.53
N TYR A 86 4.99 11.71 -12.32
CA TYR A 86 5.38 10.73 -13.34
C TYR A 86 5.96 11.35 -14.61
N ILE A 87 6.55 12.54 -14.47
CA ILE A 87 7.19 13.29 -15.54
C ILE A 87 8.61 13.58 -15.10
N ASP A 88 9.57 13.14 -15.90
CA ASP A 88 10.99 13.36 -15.63
C ASP A 88 11.29 14.85 -15.47
N ASN A 89 12.14 15.18 -14.48
CA ASN A 89 12.55 16.55 -14.15
C ASN A 89 11.41 17.50 -13.75
N LYS A 90 10.22 16.98 -13.40
CA LYS A 90 9.11 17.79 -12.92
C LYS A 90 8.73 17.42 -11.49
N LEU A 91 9.04 18.30 -10.55
CA LEU A 91 8.62 18.16 -9.17
C LEU A 91 7.12 18.41 -9.00
N ALA A 92 6.50 17.66 -8.09
CA ALA A 92 5.14 17.87 -7.62
C ALA A 92 5.10 19.07 -6.67
N LYS A 93 3.91 19.68 -6.51
CA LYS A 93 3.74 20.85 -5.62
C LYS A 93 4.15 20.54 -4.19
N TRP A 94 3.83 19.34 -3.68
CA TRP A 94 4.16 18.92 -2.33
C TRP A 94 5.67 18.71 -2.10
N GLU A 95 6.46 18.51 -3.17
CA GLU A 95 7.93 18.38 -3.08
C GLU A 95 8.61 19.73 -2.89
N THR A 96 7.98 20.82 -3.33
CA THR A 96 8.55 22.17 -3.30
C THR A 96 7.95 23.08 -2.23
N ASP A 97 6.74 22.77 -1.74
CA ASP A 97 5.98 23.61 -0.83
C ASP A 97 5.95 23.00 0.58
N SER A 98 6.67 23.61 1.52
CA SER A 98 6.72 23.15 2.92
C SER A 98 5.38 23.31 3.66
N LYS A 99 4.45 24.13 3.15
CA LYS A 99 3.10 24.33 3.71
C LYS A 99 2.02 23.64 2.89
N PHE A 100 2.39 22.61 2.12
CA PHE A 100 1.44 21.93 1.25
C PHE A 100 0.25 21.32 2.01
N CYS A 101 0.47 20.78 3.21
CA CYS A 101 -0.63 20.22 4.01
C CYS A 101 -1.70 21.26 4.35
N ASP A 102 -1.33 22.52 4.64
CA ASP A 102 -2.30 23.59 4.92
C ASP A 102 -3.25 23.81 3.74
N LYS A 103 -2.76 23.65 2.51
CA LYS A 103 -3.58 23.74 1.29
C LYS A 103 -4.49 22.52 1.12
N VAL A 104 -4.01 21.33 1.46
CA VAL A 104 -4.84 20.11 1.48
C VAL A 104 -6.00 20.27 2.46
N LEU A 105 -5.72 20.83 3.64
CA LEU A 105 -6.70 21.14 4.70
C LEU A 105 -7.71 22.24 4.33
N GLN A 106 -7.60 22.88 3.17
CA GLN A 106 -8.65 23.78 2.64
C GLN A 106 -9.80 23.00 2.00
N THR A 107 -9.62 21.70 1.71
CA THR A 107 -10.68 20.86 1.16
C THR A 107 -11.44 20.18 2.29
N ASP A 108 -12.76 20.34 2.34
CA ASP A 108 -13.61 19.86 3.44
C ASP A 108 -13.41 18.37 3.76
N MET A 109 -13.28 17.52 2.73
CA MET A 109 -13.08 16.09 2.92
C MET A 109 -11.82 15.73 3.74
N TYR A 110 -10.76 16.56 3.68
CA TYR A 110 -9.51 16.33 4.42
C TYR A 110 -9.49 17.08 5.75
N LYS A 111 -10.30 18.13 5.86
CA LYS A 111 -10.41 18.97 7.06
C LYS A 111 -11.36 18.40 8.10
N LEU A 112 -12.52 17.92 7.63
CA LEU A 112 -13.67 17.53 8.43
C LEU A 112 -13.85 16.01 8.30
N GLY A 113 -13.08 15.23 9.07
CA GLY A 113 -13.28 13.77 9.14
C GLY A 113 -11.98 12.97 9.23
N ILE A 114 -12.10 11.67 8.91
CA ILE A 114 -11.03 10.68 9.07
C ILE A 114 -10.09 10.58 7.86
N ARG A 115 -10.46 11.17 6.71
CA ARG A 115 -9.79 10.92 5.42
C ARG A 115 -8.31 11.29 5.44
N LEU A 116 -7.94 12.38 6.10
CA LEU A 116 -6.53 12.77 6.23
C LEU A 116 -5.74 11.71 7.02
N LEU A 117 -6.29 11.22 8.13
CA LEU A 117 -5.64 10.18 8.93
C LEU A 117 -5.54 8.86 8.15
N ASP A 118 -6.51 8.54 7.30
CA ASP A 118 -6.43 7.38 6.42
C ASP A 118 -5.34 7.49 5.35
N ILE A 119 -5.16 8.69 4.79
CA ILE A 119 -4.05 8.98 3.87
C ILE A 119 -2.71 8.83 4.61
N ILE A 120 -2.63 9.31 5.85
CA ILE A 120 -1.40 9.19 6.65
C ILE A 120 -1.13 7.72 7.02
N ASP A 121 -2.14 6.94 7.38
CA ASP A 121 -1.97 5.50 7.60
C ASP A 121 -1.52 4.76 6.33
N THR A 122 -2.03 5.20 5.18
CA THR A 122 -1.59 4.67 3.88
C THR A 122 -0.12 5.03 3.63
N SER A 123 0.33 6.24 3.96
CA SER A 123 1.75 6.61 3.85
C SER A 123 2.65 5.85 4.83
N VAL A 124 2.17 5.57 6.05
CA VAL A 124 2.83 4.69 7.02
C VAL A 124 3.02 3.28 6.42
N PHE A 125 1.94 2.72 5.87
CA PHE A 125 1.96 1.40 5.24
C PHE A 125 2.91 1.37 4.04
N ASP A 126 2.75 2.31 3.12
CA ASP A 126 3.53 2.44 1.89
C ASP A 126 5.02 2.65 2.19
N TYR A 127 5.36 3.41 3.24
CA TYR A 127 6.76 3.62 3.60
C TYR A 127 7.42 2.34 4.11
N ILE A 128 6.73 1.58 4.97
CA ILE A 128 7.25 0.30 5.48
C ILE A 128 7.53 -0.66 4.31
N ILE A 129 6.60 -0.78 3.36
CA ILE A 129 6.73 -1.71 2.22
C ILE A 129 7.56 -1.12 1.06
N GLY A 130 7.82 0.19 1.06
CA GLY A 130 8.56 0.90 0.02
C GLY A 130 7.77 1.14 -1.27
N ASN A 131 6.45 1.33 -1.17
CA ASN A 131 5.58 1.62 -2.31
C ASN A 131 5.49 3.13 -2.57
N ALA A 132 6.20 3.61 -3.59
CA ALA A 132 6.20 5.01 -3.98
C ALA A 132 5.14 5.39 -5.03
N ASP A 133 4.23 4.47 -5.38
CA ASP A 133 3.32 4.58 -6.52
C ASP A 133 1.87 4.92 -6.16
N ARG A 134 1.61 5.36 -4.92
CA ARG A 134 0.29 5.75 -4.45
C ARG A 134 -0.18 7.07 -5.07
N HIS A 135 -0.64 7.01 -6.32
CA HIS A 135 -1.13 8.18 -7.06
C HIS A 135 -2.64 8.40 -6.98
N HIS A 136 -3.36 7.36 -6.58
CA HIS A 136 -4.80 7.35 -6.37
C HIS A 136 -5.11 6.57 -5.09
N TYR A 137 -6.32 6.73 -4.61
CA TYR A 137 -6.86 5.91 -3.54
C TYR A 137 -8.37 5.74 -3.71
N GLU A 138 -8.89 4.65 -3.15
CA GLU A 138 -10.28 4.24 -3.30
C GLU A 138 -11.03 4.26 -1.98
N THR A 139 -12.32 4.59 -2.04
CA THR A 139 -13.30 4.32 -0.96
C THR A 139 -14.51 3.59 -1.55
N PHE A 140 -15.42 3.10 -0.70
CA PHE A 140 -16.68 2.56 -1.20
C PHE A 140 -17.57 3.68 -1.72
N HIS A 141 -18.10 3.53 -2.94
CA HIS A 141 -18.95 4.54 -3.56
C HIS A 141 -20.24 4.77 -2.76
N GLU A 142 -20.84 3.72 -2.19
CA GLU A 142 -22.04 3.85 -1.36
C GLU A 142 -21.76 4.51 0.01
N PHE A 143 -20.50 4.53 0.45
CA PHE A 143 -20.09 5.05 1.76
C PHE A 143 -18.91 6.03 1.60
N PRO A 144 -19.16 7.30 1.22
CA PRO A 144 -18.10 8.27 0.98
C PRO A 144 -17.18 8.50 2.18
N ASP A 145 -17.71 8.39 3.41
CA ASP A 145 -16.94 8.52 4.65
C ASP A 145 -16.30 7.20 5.12
N SER A 146 -16.32 6.17 4.28
CA SER A 146 -15.61 4.91 4.55
C SER A 146 -14.10 5.09 4.55
N MET A 147 -13.42 4.11 5.16
CA MET A 147 -11.98 4.03 5.16
C MET A 147 -11.39 3.97 3.75
N VAL A 148 -10.17 4.49 3.59
CA VAL A 148 -9.38 4.27 2.37
C VAL A 148 -9.00 2.80 2.23
N ILE A 149 -9.25 2.24 1.05
CA ILE A 149 -8.90 0.87 0.68
C ILE A 149 -7.50 0.88 0.08
N MET A 150 -6.62 -0.01 0.58
CA MET A 150 -5.21 -0.06 0.21
C MET A 150 -5.00 -1.09 -0.92
N LEU A 151 -5.29 -0.68 -2.16
CA LEU A 151 -5.11 -1.51 -3.38
C LEU A 151 -3.73 -1.35 -4.00
N ASP A 152 -3.44 -1.99 -5.13
CA ASP A 152 -2.25 -1.73 -5.97
C ASP A 152 -0.90 -1.73 -5.25
N ASN A 153 -0.69 -2.71 -4.37
CA ASN A 153 0.55 -2.84 -3.59
C ASN A 153 1.69 -3.55 -4.36
N GLY A 154 1.53 -3.81 -5.66
CA GLY A 154 2.45 -4.64 -6.46
C GLY A 154 3.82 -4.02 -6.71
N LYS A 155 3.99 -2.69 -6.56
CA LYS A 155 5.28 -2.00 -6.66
C LYS A 155 6.03 -1.89 -5.32
N SER A 156 5.61 -2.67 -4.32
CA SER A 156 6.26 -2.76 -3.02
C SER A 156 7.48 -3.68 -3.04
N PHE A 157 8.32 -3.59 -2.01
CA PHE A 157 9.45 -4.48 -1.78
C PHE A 157 10.43 -4.60 -2.97
N GLY A 158 10.58 -3.53 -3.76
CA GLY A 158 11.50 -3.55 -4.91
C GLY A 158 12.98 -3.41 -4.54
N ASN A 159 13.30 -2.74 -3.43
CA ASN A 159 14.68 -2.55 -2.98
C ASN A 159 14.77 -2.55 -1.43
N PRO A 160 15.51 -3.47 -0.80
CA PRO A 160 15.68 -3.50 0.66
C PRO A 160 16.76 -2.53 1.18
N TYR A 161 17.55 -1.93 0.29
CA TYR A 161 18.67 -1.04 0.63
C TYR A 161 18.36 0.44 0.40
N HIS A 162 17.16 0.76 -0.08
CA HIS A 162 16.68 2.12 -0.28
C HIS A 162 15.42 2.35 0.55
N ASP A 163 15.38 3.47 1.27
CA ASP A 163 14.22 3.90 2.05
C ASP A 163 13.74 5.23 1.46
N GLU A 164 12.65 5.17 0.69
CA GLU A 164 12.11 6.34 -0.02
C GLU A 164 11.37 7.25 0.97
N TYR A 165 12.12 8.13 1.65
CA TYR A 165 11.60 9.00 2.71
C TYR A 165 10.46 9.92 2.25
N SER A 166 10.43 10.29 0.97
CA SER A 166 9.38 11.16 0.43
C SER A 166 7.98 10.51 0.48
N ILE A 167 7.87 9.19 0.67
CA ILE A 167 6.58 8.52 0.95
C ILE A 167 5.95 9.07 2.25
N LEU A 168 6.75 9.43 3.25
CA LEU A 168 6.27 9.99 4.52
C LEU A 168 5.81 11.46 4.40
N ALA A 169 5.78 12.06 3.22
CA ALA A 169 5.36 13.46 3.04
C ALA A 169 4.01 13.81 3.69
N PRO A 170 2.95 13.00 3.58
CA PRO A 170 1.71 13.28 4.30
C PRO A 170 1.91 13.35 5.82
N LEU A 171 2.75 12.47 6.39
CA LEU A 171 3.01 12.42 7.82
C LEU A 171 3.84 13.62 8.29
N TYR A 172 5.00 13.88 7.66
CA TYR A 172 5.90 14.94 8.14
C TYR A 172 5.41 16.35 7.79
N GLN A 173 4.56 16.53 6.78
CA GLN A 173 3.98 17.84 6.46
C GLN A 173 2.75 18.17 7.28
N CYS A 174 1.90 17.17 7.58
CA CYS A 174 0.70 17.40 8.38
C CYS A 174 0.94 17.23 9.88
N CYS A 175 1.96 16.47 10.27
CA CYS A 175 2.26 16.10 11.65
C CYS A 175 1.02 15.64 12.42
N LYS A 176 0.23 14.74 11.80
CA LYS A 176 -0.90 14.06 12.44
C LYS A 176 -0.66 12.56 12.34
N ILE A 177 -1.11 11.79 13.31
CA ILE A 177 -1.19 10.34 13.25
C ILE A 177 -2.29 9.86 14.17
N ARG A 178 -2.98 8.79 13.78
CA ARG A 178 -3.99 8.16 14.64
C ARG A 178 -3.33 7.51 15.86
N GLN A 179 -3.95 7.68 17.03
CA GLN A 179 -3.48 7.08 18.28
C GLN A 179 -3.29 5.55 18.17
N SER A 180 -4.28 4.85 17.63
CA SER A 180 -4.21 3.39 17.44
C SER A 180 -3.07 2.96 16.51
N THR A 181 -2.80 3.72 15.44
CA THR A 181 -1.63 3.49 14.58
C THR A 181 -0.33 3.69 15.35
N TYR A 182 -0.19 4.80 16.07
CA TYR A 182 1.01 5.10 16.85
C TYR A 182 1.32 4.03 17.91
N ASP A 183 0.32 3.60 18.67
CA ASP A 183 0.47 2.58 19.69
C ASP A 183 0.88 1.24 19.08
N GLN A 184 0.28 0.86 17.96
CA GLN A 184 0.64 -0.35 17.24
C GLN A 184 2.09 -0.30 16.72
N LEU A 185 2.54 0.82 16.16
CA LEU A 185 3.92 1.00 15.70
C LEU A 185 4.91 0.89 16.87
N LYS A 186 4.58 1.46 18.03
CA LYS A 186 5.38 1.33 19.25
C LYS A 186 5.48 -0.09 19.75
N MET A 187 4.40 -0.87 19.68
CA MET A 187 4.40 -2.29 20.07
C MET A 187 5.28 -3.14 19.15
N LEU A 188 5.41 -2.74 17.87
CA LEU A 188 6.13 -3.50 16.84
C LEU A 188 7.62 -3.11 16.70
N LYS A 189 8.12 -2.17 17.51
CA LYS A 189 9.52 -1.71 17.45
C LYS A 189 10.52 -2.79 17.87
N ASN A 190 11.82 -2.48 17.77
CA ASN A 190 12.93 -3.34 18.24
C ASN A 190 12.94 -4.75 17.61
N GLY A 191 12.62 -4.85 16.31
CA GLY A 191 12.65 -6.11 15.57
C GLY A 191 11.42 -7.00 15.76
N ILE A 192 10.37 -6.53 16.44
CA ILE A 192 9.14 -7.30 16.61
C ILE A 192 8.37 -7.35 15.29
N LEU A 193 8.32 -6.26 14.52
CA LEU A 193 7.63 -6.20 13.23
C LEU A 193 8.11 -7.30 12.29
N SER A 194 9.42 -7.41 12.05
CA SER A 194 9.97 -8.41 11.14
C SER A 194 9.73 -9.84 11.61
N LYS A 195 9.91 -10.14 12.90
CA LYS A 195 9.66 -11.48 13.47
C LYS A 195 8.21 -11.91 13.33
N VAL A 196 7.28 -11.01 13.64
CA VAL A 196 5.83 -11.30 13.51
C VAL A 196 5.47 -11.47 12.04
N LEU A 197 6.00 -10.63 11.15
CA LEU A 197 5.75 -10.75 9.72
C LEU A 197 6.31 -12.06 9.15
N GLU A 198 7.55 -12.41 9.48
CA GLU A 198 8.19 -13.66 9.07
C GLU A 198 7.35 -14.87 9.53
N ALA A 199 6.94 -14.90 10.80
CA ALA A 199 6.13 -16.00 11.33
C ALA A 199 4.75 -16.12 10.66
N VAL A 200 4.09 -15.00 10.34
CA VAL A 200 2.79 -15.02 9.64
C VAL A 200 2.94 -15.46 8.19
N LEU A 201 3.99 -15.04 7.49
CA LEU A 201 4.23 -15.39 6.09
C LEU A 201 4.65 -16.86 5.88
N LEU A 202 4.98 -17.60 6.95
CA LEU A 202 5.20 -19.05 6.87
C LEU A 202 3.92 -19.84 6.56
N PHE A 203 2.74 -19.26 6.83
CA PHE A 203 1.46 -19.91 6.55
C PHE A 203 0.98 -19.73 5.10
N ASP A 204 1.66 -18.89 4.31
CA ASP A 204 1.30 -18.74 2.90
C ASP A 204 1.85 -19.93 2.08
N PRO A 205 1.04 -20.52 1.15
CA PRO A 205 1.46 -21.66 0.35
C PRO A 205 2.74 -21.47 -0.49
N ILE A 206 3.13 -20.22 -0.81
CA ILE A 206 4.34 -19.94 -1.60
C ILE A 206 5.51 -19.44 -0.73
N SER A 207 5.45 -19.69 0.59
CA SER A 207 6.54 -19.32 1.49
C SER A 207 7.89 -19.93 1.03
N PRO A 208 9.01 -19.17 1.07
CA PRO A 208 9.17 -17.84 1.65
C PRO A 208 8.70 -16.68 0.74
N ILE A 209 7.84 -15.80 1.28
CA ILE A 209 7.29 -14.64 0.55
C ILE A 209 8.26 -13.47 0.45
N LEU A 210 8.98 -13.17 1.54
CA LEU A 210 9.93 -12.07 1.62
C LEU A 210 11.32 -12.61 1.98
N ASN A 211 12.35 -12.08 1.32
CA ASN A 211 13.71 -12.39 1.69
C ASN A 211 14.14 -11.66 2.99
N LYS A 212 15.18 -12.17 3.65
CA LYS A 212 15.72 -11.61 4.90
C LYS A 212 16.16 -10.15 4.82
N PHE A 213 16.51 -9.64 3.64
CA PHE A 213 16.93 -8.25 3.49
C PHE A 213 15.74 -7.30 3.61
N HIS A 214 14.59 -7.66 3.05
CA HIS A 214 13.35 -6.91 3.25
C HIS A 214 12.87 -6.96 4.70
N LEU A 215 12.97 -8.11 5.36
CA LEU A 215 12.64 -8.24 6.79
C LEU A 215 13.50 -7.32 7.67
N ARG A 216 14.78 -7.12 7.34
CA ARG A 216 15.62 -6.13 8.05
C ARG A 216 15.25 -4.69 7.69
N ALA A 217 14.91 -4.44 6.43
CA ALA A 217 14.56 -3.12 5.94
C ALA A 217 13.30 -2.58 6.63
N ILE A 218 12.27 -3.40 6.84
CA ILE A 218 11.02 -2.96 7.50
C ILE A 218 11.23 -2.50 8.94
N ASP A 219 12.15 -3.12 9.70
CA ASP A 219 12.46 -2.68 11.07
C ASP A 219 13.22 -1.34 11.05
N ARG A 220 14.15 -1.17 10.12
CA ARG A 220 14.87 0.10 9.92
C ARG A 220 13.91 1.23 9.54
N ARG A 221 12.98 0.95 8.62
CA ARG A 221 11.94 1.90 8.20
C ARG A 221 10.98 2.23 9.34
N LEU A 222 10.58 1.23 10.15
CA LEU A 222 9.78 1.49 11.35
C LEU A 222 10.49 2.43 12.33
N HIS A 223 11.80 2.26 12.52
CA HIS A 223 12.58 3.15 13.38
C HIS A 223 12.62 4.59 12.84
N GLN A 224 12.85 4.76 11.53
CA GLN A 224 12.82 6.07 10.88
C GLN A 224 11.43 6.72 10.99
N LEU A 225 10.36 5.96 10.76
CA LEU A 225 8.98 6.40 10.91
C LEU A 225 8.68 6.90 12.34
N LEU A 226 9.06 6.14 13.37
CA LEU A 226 8.90 6.56 14.76
C LEU A 226 9.69 7.84 15.06
N THR A 227 10.90 7.97 14.51
CA THR A 227 11.72 9.19 14.63
C THR A 227 11.03 10.40 13.99
N THR A 228 10.41 10.23 12.81
CA THR A 228 9.63 11.29 12.16
C THR A 228 8.46 11.74 13.04
N ILE A 229 7.74 10.80 13.66
CA ILE A 229 6.64 11.10 14.59
C ILE A 229 7.17 11.86 15.82
N ASP A 230 8.28 11.41 16.40
CA ASP A 230 8.89 12.06 17.57
C ASP A 230 9.33 13.50 17.25
N ASN A 231 9.81 13.77 16.04
CA ASN A 231 10.14 15.12 15.59
C ASN A 231 8.89 16.01 15.50
N CYS A 232 7.81 15.52 14.89
CA CYS A 232 6.53 16.22 14.89
C CYS A 232 6.03 16.51 16.32
N VAL A 233 6.14 15.53 17.24
CA VAL A 233 5.73 15.69 18.65
C VAL A 233 6.56 16.75 19.36
N LYS A 234 7.88 16.83 19.11
CA LYS A 234 8.74 17.87 19.67
C LYS A 234 8.38 19.27 19.18
N GLU A 235 7.99 19.39 17.91
CA GLU A 235 7.67 20.68 17.30
C GLU A 235 6.26 21.19 17.65
N GLN A 236 5.26 20.30 17.63
CA GLN A 236 3.85 20.69 17.72
C GLN A 236 3.15 20.26 19.02
N GLY A 237 3.81 19.43 19.83
CA GLY A 237 3.25 18.85 21.05
C GLY A 237 2.38 17.62 20.79
N MET A 238 2.46 16.65 21.71
CA MET A 238 1.79 15.35 21.59
C MET A 238 0.28 15.42 21.29
N PRO A 239 -0.52 16.28 21.96
CA PRO A 239 -1.97 16.35 21.72
C PRO A 239 -2.35 16.85 20.32
N ASN A 240 -1.45 17.57 19.66
CA ASN A 240 -1.67 18.07 18.30
C ASN A 240 -1.25 17.06 17.25
N VAL A 241 -0.34 16.13 17.58
CA VAL A 241 0.18 15.15 16.62
C VAL A 241 -0.59 13.85 16.69
N ILE A 242 -0.85 13.36 17.90
CA ILE A 242 -1.49 12.06 18.09
C ILE A 242 -2.97 12.27 18.35
N ILE A 243 -3.78 11.87 17.37
CA ILE A 243 -5.20 12.16 17.31
C ILE A 243 -5.99 10.94 17.80
N SER A 244 -6.77 11.13 18.86
CA SER A 244 -7.76 10.14 19.32
C SER A 244 -8.97 10.12 18.39
N GLU A 245 -9.44 8.93 18.05
CA GLU A 245 -10.60 8.71 17.18
C GLU A 245 -11.91 9.18 17.84
N GLU A 246 -11.99 9.17 19.17
CA GLU A 246 -13.11 9.68 19.95
C GLU A 246 -13.39 11.16 19.69
N LYS A 247 -12.35 11.93 19.30
CA LYS A 247 -12.48 13.36 18.97
C LYS A 247 -12.97 13.63 17.56
N LEU A 248 -13.11 12.59 16.72
CA LEU A 248 -13.48 12.70 15.31
C LEU A 248 -14.93 12.29 15.03
N ILE A 249 -15.61 11.70 16.02
CA ILE A 249 -17.05 11.45 15.96
C ILE A 249 -17.74 12.77 16.33
N PRO A 250 -18.38 13.48 15.39
CA PRO A 250 -19.25 14.58 15.80
C PRO A 250 -20.35 14.01 16.70
N GLU A 251 -20.64 14.66 17.83
CA GLU A 251 -21.79 14.39 18.69
C GLU A 251 -23.10 14.59 17.89
N LYS A 252 -23.46 13.63 17.03
CA LYS A 252 -24.75 13.56 16.37
C LYS A 252 -25.18 12.11 16.30
N HIS A 253 -25.85 11.72 17.38
CA HIS A 253 -27.00 10.82 17.51
C HIS A 253 -26.92 10.05 18.84
N VAL A 254 -26.99 10.81 19.94
CA VAL A 254 -27.58 10.34 21.20
C VAL A 254 -28.67 11.34 21.57
N GLU A 255 -29.78 11.30 20.83
CA GLU A 255 -31.07 11.80 21.31
C GLU A 255 -32.05 10.64 21.20
N THR A 256 -32.37 10.10 22.38
CA THR A 256 -33.52 9.26 22.80
C THR A 256 -34.03 8.16 21.88
#